data_AF-A0A7L4G9U0-F1
#
_entry.id   AF-A0A7L4G9U0-F1
#
_cell.length_a   1.000
_cell.length_b   1.000
_cell.length_c   1.000
_cell.angle_alpha   90.00
_cell.angle_beta   90.00
_cell.angle_gamma   90.00
#
_symmetry.space_group_name_H-M   'P 1'
#
loop_
_entity.id
_entity.type
_entity.pdbx_description
1 polymer ?
#
loop_
_entity_poly.entity_id
_entity_poly.type
_entity_poly.pdbx_seq_one_letter_code
_entity_poly.pdbx_strand_id
1 'polypeptide(L)' 'PRFLCGLPRPCPPSSLAFRLVSGAANVIAPRICLEGRMLMSSAQNNVGRGLNIALVNG' A
#
# COMPACT_ATOMS: atom_id res chain seq x y z
N PRO A 1 0.97 5.93 -16.83
CA PRO A 1 -0.39 5.34 -16.81
C PRO A 1 -0.35 3.94 -16.17
N ARG A 2 -0.50 3.87 -14.84
CA ARG A 2 -0.59 2.60 -14.11
C ARG A 2 -1.97 2.51 -13.47
N PHE A 3 -2.54 1.30 -13.40
CA PHE A 3 -3.80 1.03 -12.71
C PHE A 3 -3.71 1.36 -11.21
N LEU A 4 -4.83 1.27 -10.47
CA LEU A 4 -4.88 1.60 -9.05
C LEU A 4 -3.72 0.97 -8.27
N CYS A 5 -3.15 1.73 -7.32
CA CYS A 5 -1.96 1.36 -6.55
C CYS A 5 -0.70 1.01 -7.38
N GLY A 6 -0.68 1.39 -8.65
CA GLY A 6 0.42 1.10 -9.55
C GLY A 6 0.46 -0.35 -10.03
N LEU A 7 -0.67 -1.07 -9.99
CA LEU A 7 -0.77 -2.46 -10.45
C LEU A 7 -0.47 -2.58 -11.96
N PRO A 8 0.10 -3.72 -12.40
CA PRO A 8 0.47 -3.92 -13.80
C PRO A 8 -0.74 -4.19 -14.70
N ARG A 9 -1.87 -4.59 -14.13
CA ARG A 9 -3.12 -4.94 -14.81
C ARG A 9 -4.32 -4.45 -13.99
N PRO A 10 -5.49 -4.24 -14.59
CA PRO A 10 -6.69 -3.89 -13.84
C PRO A 10 -7.17 -5.08 -13.01
N CYS A 11 -7.82 -4.77 -11.90
CA CYS A 11 -8.52 -5.75 -11.09
C CYS A 11 -9.84 -6.17 -11.77
N PRO A 12 -10.29 -7.43 -11.62
CA PRO A 12 -11.62 -7.86 -12.05
C PRO A 12 -12.76 -7.08 -11.37
N PRO A 13 -13.99 -7.10 -11.92
CA PRO A 13 -15.16 -6.55 -11.23
C PRO A 13 -15.33 -7.14 -9.83
N SER A 14 -15.88 -6.35 -8.91
CA SER A 14 -16.14 -6.75 -7.51
C SER A 14 -14.90 -7.23 -6.75
N SER A 15 -13.72 -6.68 -7.05
CA SER A 15 -12.48 -6.93 -6.31
C SER A 15 -11.81 -5.62 -5.89
N LEU A 16 -10.99 -5.68 -4.84
CA LEU A 16 -10.23 -4.54 -4.34
C LEU A 16 -8.78 -4.61 -4.82
N ALA A 17 -8.30 -3.54 -5.43
CA ALA A 17 -6.92 -3.30 -5.80
C ALA A 17 -6.10 -2.89 -4.58
N PHE A 18 -5.11 -3.69 -4.21
CA PHE A 18 -4.17 -3.34 -3.16
C PHE A 18 -2.73 -3.63 -3.57
N ARG A 19 -1.78 -2.91 -2.96
CA ARG A 19 -0.36 -3.18 -3.11
C ARG A 19 0.34 -3.00 -1.78
N LEU A 20 1.06 -4.05 -1.36
CA LEU A 20 1.90 -4.08 -0.18
C LEU A 20 3.35 -4.14 -0.63
N VAL A 21 4.18 -3.26 -0.08
CA VAL A 21 5.63 -3.25 -0.32
C VAL A 21 6.31 -3.15 1.03
N SER A 22 7.18 -4.12 1.35
CA SER A 22 7.98 -4.08 2.58
C SER A 22 8.96 -2.91 2.55
N GLY A 23 9.47 -2.54 3.72
CA GLY A 23 10.64 -1.66 3.78
C GLY A 23 11.89 -2.36 3.25
N ALA A 24 12.95 -1.58 3.03
CA ALA A 24 14.29 -2.10 2.74
C ALA A 24 15.27 -1.57 3.78
N ALA A 25 15.90 -2.51 4.49
CA ALA A 25 16.73 -2.24 5.65
C ALA A 25 16.00 -1.31 6.65
N ASN A 26 16.63 -0.20 7.02
CA ASN A 26 16.12 0.84 7.91
C ASN A 26 15.91 2.19 7.19
N VAL A 27 16.11 2.25 5.87
CA VAL A 27 16.15 3.50 5.10
C VAL A 27 14.92 3.70 4.21
N ILE A 28 14.36 2.61 3.68
CA ILE A 28 13.14 2.66 2.87
C ILE A 28 12.00 2.13 3.72
N ALA A 29 11.02 2.99 4.00
CA ALA A 29 9.83 2.62 4.75
C ALA A 29 8.86 1.77 3.91
N PRO A 30 8.07 0.89 4.54
CA PRO A 30 7.03 0.13 3.84
C PRO A 30 5.95 1.04 3.25
N ARG A 31 5.19 0.48 2.30
CA ARG A 31 4.05 1.14 1.65
C ARG A 31 2.86 0.21 1.57
N ILE A 32 1.70 0.71 1.97
CA ILE A 32 0.40 0.03 1.85
C ILE A 32 -0.54 0.96 1.07
N CYS A 33 -1.11 0.45 -0.02
CA CYS A 33 -2.11 1.12 -0.83
C CYS A 33 -3.34 0.23 -1.03
N LEU A 34 -4.53 0.82 -0.97
CA LEU A 34 -5.81 0.18 -1.24
C LEU A 34 -6.69 1.12 -2.07
N GLU A 35 -7.28 0.65 -3.16
CA GLU A 35 -8.19 1.41 -4.04
C GLU A 35 -7.62 2.77 -4.48
N GLY A 36 -6.32 2.80 -4.80
CA GLY A 36 -5.61 4.03 -5.18
C GLY A 36 -5.29 4.97 -4.02
N ARG A 37 -5.80 4.71 -2.81
CA ARG A 37 -5.48 5.45 -1.61
C ARG A 37 -4.26 4.85 -0.92
N MET A 38 -3.22 5.66 -0.75
CA MET A 38 -2.09 5.30 0.12
C MET A 38 -2.58 5.30 1.57
N LEU A 39 -2.51 4.16 2.25
CA LEU A 39 -2.87 4.02 3.67
C LEU A 39 -1.66 4.17 4.59
N MET A 40 -0.51 3.63 4.19
CA MET A 40 0.74 3.73 4.96
C MET A 40 1.90 4.10 4.04
N SER A 41 2.70 5.08 4.44
CA SER A 41 3.93 5.46 3.73
C SER A 41 4.79 6.42 4.53
N SER A 42 6.06 6.55 4.15
CA SER A 42 6.94 7.58 4.74
C SER A 42 6.37 9.00 4.60
N ALA A 43 5.72 9.32 3.48
CA ALA A 43 5.13 10.65 3.25
C ALA A 43 3.94 10.95 4.18
N GLN A 44 3.30 9.92 4.74
CA GLN A 44 2.21 10.05 5.71
C GLN A 44 2.70 10.04 7.17
N ASN A 45 4.01 9.86 7.40
CA ASN A 45 4.61 9.78 8.75
C ASN A 45 3.91 8.77 9.69
N ASN A 46 3.37 7.69 9.13
CA ASN A 46 2.59 6.68 9.87
C ASN A 46 3.16 5.26 9.74
N VAL A 47 4.47 5.15 9.50
CA VAL A 47 5.20 3.90 9.33
C VAL A 47 6.43 3.86 10.22
N GLY A 48 6.85 2.67 10.64
CA GLY A 48 8.02 2.49 11.50
C GLY A 48 8.66 1.11 11.40
N ARG A 49 9.71 0.88 12.20
CA ARG A 49 10.36 -0.43 12.33
C ARG A 49 9.39 -1.44 12.95
N GLY A 50 9.39 -2.66 12.41
CA GLY A 50 8.55 -3.76 12.89
C GLY A 50 7.37 -4.02 11.97
N LEU A 51 6.26 -4.48 12.55
CA LEU A 51 5.03 -4.78 11.82
C LEU A 51 4.18 -3.53 11.65
N ASN A 52 3.76 -3.25 10.42
CA ASN A 52 2.92 -2.12 10.07
C ASN A 52 1.57 -2.68 9.60
N ILE A 53 0.48 -2.30 10.26
CA ILE A 53 -0.85 -2.90 10.10
C ILE A 53 -1.87 -1.81 9.75
N ALA A 54 -2.66 -2.02 8.69
CA ALA A 54 -3.79 -1.17 8.32
C ALA A 54 -5.09 -1.98 8.39
N LEU A 55 -6.07 -1.47 9.14
CA LEU A 55 -7.42 -2.02 9.22
C LEU A 55 -8.34 -1.23 8.30
N VAL A 56 -9.18 -1.93 7.54
CA VAL A 56 -10.13 -1.35 6.58
C VAL A 56 -11.49 -2.03 6.72
N ASN A 57 -12.55 -1.30 6.37
CA ASN A 57 -13.89 -1.87 6.29
C ASN A 57 -14.09 -2.54 4.93
N GLY A 58 -14.73 -3.72 4.92
CA GLY A 58 -14.97 -4.55 3.73
C GLY A 58 -16.30 -4.29 3.07
#